data_AF-B1T4W5-F1
#
_entry.id   AF-B1T4W5-F1
#
_cell.length_a   1.000
_cell.length_b   1.000
_cell.length_c   1.000
_cell.angle_alpha   90.00
_cell.angle_beta   90.00
_cell.angle_gamma   90.00
#
_symmetry.space_group_name_H-M   'P 1'
#
loop_
_entity.id
_entity.type
_entity.pdbx_description
1 polymer ?
#
loop_
_entity_poly.entity_id
_entity_poly.type
_entity_poly.pdbx_seq_one_letter_code
_entity_poly.pdbx_strand_id
1 'polypeptide(L)'
;MGVTGVHPVAGLSTGDFEEAAIKRALAGRAGETVALASQSKLHAASQFVIGELALAQTFVVEQETDSALIEPIEGSLARECR
;
A
#
# COMPACT_ATOMS: atom_id res chain seq x y z
N MET A 1 -8.58 -2.85 -1.52
CA MET A 1 -8.26 -1.51 -2.03
C MET A 1 -7.26 -1.65 -3.17
N GLY A 2 -7.62 -1.15 -4.35
CA GLY A 2 -6.67 -1.07 -5.47
C GLY A 2 -5.69 0.07 -5.24
N VAL A 3 -4.41 -0.17 -5.51
CA VAL A 3 -3.34 0.84 -5.51
C VAL A 3 -2.51 0.68 -6.78
N THR A 4 -1.75 1.71 -7.15
CA THR A 4 -0.76 1.64 -8.24
C THR A 4 0.68 1.75 -7.74
N GLY A 5 0.88 2.05 -6.45
CA GLY A 5 2.18 1.96 -5.80
C GLY A 5 2.07 1.57 -4.33
N VAL A 6 2.98 0.71 -3.89
CA VAL A 6 3.23 0.31 -2.51
C VAL A 6 4.71 0.51 -2.23
N HIS A 7 5.07 1.57 -1.53
CA HIS A 7 6.47 1.91 -1.27
C HIS A 7 6.73 1.99 0.24
N PRO A 8 7.82 1.40 0.77
CA PRO A 8 8.12 1.40 2.21
C PRO A 8 8.11 2.79 2.86
N VAL A 9 8.65 3.79 2.15
CA VAL A 9 8.69 5.20 2.59
C VAL A 9 7.52 6.05 2.07
N ALA A 10 7.19 6.02 0.78
CA ALA A 10 6.15 6.88 0.21
C ALA A 10 4.71 6.43 0.53
N GLY A 11 4.53 5.20 1.03
CA GLY A 11 3.23 4.64 1.40
C GLY A 11 2.44 4.09 0.21
N LEU A 12 1.11 4.13 0.34
CA LEU A 12 0.16 3.71 -0.69
C LEU A 12 -0.14 4.88 -1.62
N SER A 13 -0.10 4.64 -2.93
CA SER A 13 -0.32 5.69 -3.94
C SER A 13 -1.15 5.21 -5.14
N THR A 14 -1.74 6.18 -5.83
CA THR A 14 -2.50 5.98 -7.07
C THR A 14 -2.13 7.01 -8.15
N GLY A 15 -2.46 6.73 -9.40
CA GLY A 15 -2.19 7.60 -10.55
C GLY A 15 -3.21 8.74 -10.74
N ASP A 16 -4.30 8.74 -9.97
CA ASP A 16 -5.40 9.69 -10.09
C ASP A 16 -5.62 10.48 -8.78
N PHE A 17 -5.75 11.80 -8.89
CA PHE A 17 -5.86 12.70 -7.75
C PHE A 17 -7.18 12.50 -6.97
N GLU A 18 -8.30 12.38 -7.67
CA GLU A 18 -9.62 12.23 -7.05
C GLU A 18 -9.73 10.85 -6.39
N GLU A 19 -9.22 9.81 -7.06
CA GLU A 19 -9.17 8.46 -6.56
C GLU A 19 -8.35 8.37 -5.26
N ALA A 20 -7.25 9.13 -5.14
CA ALA A 20 -6.45 9.18 -3.92
C ALA A 20 -7.26 9.69 -2.72
N ALA A 21 -8.04 10.75 -2.92
CA ALA A 21 -8.89 11.33 -1.89
C ALA A 21 -10.03 10.37 -1.49
N ILE A 22 -10.69 9.74 -2.47
CA ILE A 22 -11.78 8.78 -2.23
C ILE A 22 -11.25 7.56 -1.48
N LYS A 23 -10.12 6.99 -1.89
CA LYS A 23 -9.49 5.84 -1.22
C LYS A 23 -9.11 6.15 0.22
N ARG A 24 -8.54 7.33 0.48
CA ARG A 24 -8.20 7.78 1.84
C ARG A 24 -9.46 7.88 2.70
N ALA A 25 -10.52 8.49 2.18
CA ALA A 25 -11.79 8.63 2.91
C ALA A 25 -12.43 7.27 3.21
N LEU A 26 -12.42 6.34 2.25
CA LEU A 26 -12.93 4.99 2.43
C LEU A 26 -12.11 4.19 3.45
N ALA A 27 -10.78 4.20 3.33
CA ALA A 27 -9.90 3.49 4.25
C ALA A 27 -10.01 4.03 5.69
N GLY A 28 -10.11 5.35 5.87
CA GLY A 28 -10.31 5.97 7.19
C GLY A 28 -11.67 5.69 7.84
N ARG A 29 -12.62 5.10 7.11
CA ARG A 29 -13.93 4.66 7.63
C ARG A 29 -14.06 3.14 7.67
N ALA A 30 -13.10 2.41 7.12
CA ALA A 30 -13.09 0.96 7.15
C ALA A 30 -12.57 0.45 8.50
N GLY A 31 -13.14 -0.65 8.99
CA GLY A 31 -12.57 -1.37 10.13
C GLY A 31 -11.27 -2.09 9.76
N GLU A 32 -11.19 -2.57 8.52
CA GLU A 32 -9.99 -3.17 7.94
C GLU A 32 -9.91 -2.83 6.44
N THR A 33 -8.70 -2.56 5.97
CA THR A 33 -8.33 -2.25 4.60
C THR A 33 -7.30 -3.28 4.12
N VAL A 34 -7.73 -4.12 3.18
CA VAL A 34 -6.87 -5.07 2.47
C VAL A 34 -6.41 -4.43 1.16
N ALA A 35 -5.11 -4.35 0.88
CA ALA A 35 -4.57 -3.88 -0.39
C ALA A 35 -4.18 -5.05 -1.30
N LEU A 36 -4.53 -4.96 -2.58
CA LEU A 36 -4.10 -5.93 -3.60
C LEU A 36 -2.98 -5.27 -4.42
N ALA A 37 -1.80 -5.89 -4.44
CA ALA A 37 -0.65 -5.37 -5.16
C ALA A 37 0.03 -6.49 -5.96
N SER A 38 0.19 -6.25 -7.25
CA SER A 38 1.06 -7.08 -8.08
C SER A 38 2.51 -6.78 -7.79
N GLN A 39 3.42 -7.71 -8.10
CA GLN A 39 4.87 -7.50 -7.96
C GLN A 39 5.36 -6.16 -8.53
N SER A 40 4.84 -5.78 -9.71
CA SER A 40 5.17 -4.51 -10.39
C SER A 40 4.78 -3.23 -9.63
N LYS A 41 3.92 -3.35 -8.62
CA LYS A 41 3.47 -2.23 -7.77
C LYS A 41 4.24 -2.13 -6.47
N LEU A 42 5.00 -3.17 -6.10
CA LEU A 42 5.87 -3.15 -4.92
C LEU A 42 7.09 -2.28 -5.21
N HIS A 43 7.48 -1.46 -4.22
CA HIS A 43 8.52 -0.43 -4.34
C HIS A 43 8.24 0.65 -5.39
N ALA A 44 7.01 0.70 -5.91
CA ALA A 44 6.58 1.75 -6.82
C ALA A 44 5.86 2.86 -6.06
N ALA A 45 6.04 4.10 -6.50
CA ALA A 45 5.26 5.25 -6.05
C ALA A 45 4.60 5.90 -7.27
N SER A 46 3.32 6.22 -7.13
CA SER A 46 2.55 6.99 -8.11
C SER A 46 2.39 8.43 -7.66
N GLN A 47 1.91 9.29 -8.57
CA GLN A 47 1.91 10.74 -8.39
C GLN A 47 1.09 11.21 -7.18
N PHE A 48 0.05 10.46 -6.79
CA PHE A 48 -0.86 10.86 -5.71
C PHE A 48 -0.85 9.85 -4.57
N VAL A 49 -0.37 10.29 -3.41
CA VAL A 49 -0.35 9.48 -2.19
C VAL A 49 -1.78 9.34 -1.66
N ILE A 50 -2.19 8.10 -1.36
CA ILE A 50 -3.42 7.77 -0.64
C ILE A 50 -3.16 7.94 0.86
N GLY A 51 -2.10 7.33 1.39
CA GLY A 51 -1.71 7.43 2.80
C GLY A 51 -0.50 6.57 3.13
N GLU A 52 -0.16 6.49 4.41
CA GLU A 52 0.93 5.66 4.94
C GLU A 52 0.72 4.18 4.63
N LEU A 53 1.79 3.39 4.75
CA LEU A 53 1.75 1.96 4.45
C LEU A 53 0.78 1.22 5.40
N ALA A 54 0.79 1.58 6.69
CA ALA A 54 -0.12 1.06 7.72
C ALA A 54 -1.63 1.35 7.47
N LEU A 55 -1.97 2.21 6.51
CA LEU A 55 -3.37 2.42 6.10
C LEU A 55 -4.02 1.12 5.60
N ALA A 56 -3.23 0.20 5.03
CA ALA A 56 -3.66 -1.17 4.75
C ALA A 56 -3.06 -2.14 5.77
N GLN A 57 -3.91 -3.00 6.34
CA GLN A 57 -3.52 -3.96 7.38
C GLN A 57 -3.10 -5.30 6.78
N THR A 58 -3.64 -5.63 5.61
CA THR A 58 -3.37 -6.87 4.90
C THR A 58 -2.98 -6.55 3.47
N PHE A 59 -1.89 -7.14 3.00
CA PHE A 59 -1.46 -7.08 1.61
C PHE A 59 -1.62 -8.46 0.97
N VAL A 60 -2.27 -8.50 -0.19
CA VAL A 60 -2.36 -9.71 -1.01
C VAL A 60 -1.53 -9.49 -2.27
N VAL A 61 -0.57 -10.38 -2.47
CA VAL A 61 0.37 -10.40 -3.60
C VAL A 61 0.29 -11.73 -4.32
N GLU A 62 0.89 -11.84 -5.50
CA GLU A 62 1.00 -13.14 -6.18
C GLU A 62 1.80 -14.14 -5.32
N GLN A 63 1.43 -15.42 -5.37
CA GLN A 63 2.08 -16.47 -4.58
C GLN A 63 3.58 -16.60 -4.88
N GLU A 64 3.99 -16.31 -6.13
CA GLU A 64 5.38 -16.38 -6.60
C GLU A 64 6.13 -15.04 -6.46
N THR A 65 5.63 -14.12 -5.62
CA THR A 65 6.32 -12.85 -5.34
C THR A 65 7.61 -13.11 -4.58
N ASP A 66 8.71 -12.56 -5.11
CA ASP A 66 10.03 -12.66 -4.49
C ASP A 66 10.02 -12.06 -3.08
N SER A 67 10.55 -12.80 -2.10
CA SER A 67 10.64 -12.34 -0.71
C SER A 67 11.47 -11.06 -0.58
N ALA A 68 12.43 -10.83 -1.47
CA ALA A 68 13.20 -9.58 -1.53
C ALA A 68 12.32 -8.34 -1.78
N LEU A 69 11.16 -8.50 -2.42
CA LEU A 69 10.19 -7.42 -2.60
C LEU A 69 9.27 -7.25 -1.38
N ILE A 70 9.03 -8.31 -0.61
CA ILE A 70 8.08 -8.35 0.52
C ILE A 70 8.75 -7.90 1.83
N GLU A 71 9.92 -8.44 2.14
CA GLU A 71 10.62 -8.23 3.42
C GLU A 71 10.80 -6.74 3.80
N PRO A 72 11.15 -5.82 2.87
CA PRO A 72 11.28 -4.41 3.23
C PRO A 72 9.95 -3.75 3.59
N ILE A 73 8.85 -4.19 2.98
CA ILE A 73 7.49 -3.68 3.23
C ILE A 73 7.03 -4.15 4.62
N GLU A 74 7.20 -5.43 4.92
CA GLU A 74 6.93 -6.00 6.25
C GLU A 74 7.78 -5.33 7.34
N GLY A 75 9.07 -5.12 7.06
CA GLY A 75 9.99 -4.43 7.96
C GLY A 75 9.60 -2.98 8.24
N SER A 76 8.93 -2.30 7.29
CA SER A 76 8.42 -0.94 7.48
C SER A 76 7.17 -0.94 8.37
N LEU A 77 6.22 -1.86 8.14
CA LEU A 77 5.02 -2.03 8.96
C LEU A 77 5.35 -2.35 10.43
N ALA A 78 6.36 -3.19 10.67
CA ALA A 78 6.81 -3.53 12.03
C ALA A 78 7.46 -2.37 12.79
N ARG A 79 7.78 -1.25 12.14
CA ARG A 79 8.28 -0.03 12.78
C ARG A 79 7.15 0.95 13.10
N GLU A 80 6.11 1.00 12.29
CA GLU A 80 4.96 1.91 12.47
C GLU A 80 4.01 1.48 13.59
N CYS A 81 3.97 0.19 13.97
CA CYS A 81 3.17 -0.30 15.10
C CYS A 81 3.84 -0.17 16.50
N ARG A 82 5.00 0.48 16.61
CA ARG A 82 5.69 0.77 17.88
C ARG A 82 5.51 2.23 18.27
#